data_AF-A0A0B2VGX6-F1
#
_entry.id   AF-A0A0B2VGX6-F1
#
_cell.length_a   1.000
_cell.length_b   1.000
_cell.length_c   1.000
_cell.angle_alpha   90.00
_cell.angle_beta   90.00
_cell.angle_gamma   90.00
#
_symmetry.space_group_name_H-M   'P 1'
#
loop_
_entity.id
_entity.type
_entity.pdbx_description
1 polymer ?
#
loop_
_entity_poly.entity_id
_entity_poly.type
_entity_poly.pdbx_seq_one_letter_code
_entity_poly.pdbx_strand_id
1 'polypeptide(L)'
;MPLKSWSKREANAVNGLNAWNRSLSVAQLDPSSSGDSLHSPAPPPSVAAAADELLAMIESLKPFVAKIMRKYPELSVFETCLNTWQTLLKQNRAASAVKKSKKMNDAANRASLSIATNPSSPFHDELDDNVLMQHHEQNSENDSGIDSLRLHISPYNNLGMQHRYGDYASADRTSGPSQRRFKQLKDKERRKSLGTLLDTSLEYQRMFLSSDEFWCASGSNASSNGPGVSTNMAKWTATGHRELDLCLKHHLRRCSNIFKVLSTLYGPLQYQEHEMLGRLEHEAVNLDDLLRLTTSLPSLPNISNVLADLSADSEVQEVWLSAVFPLNVSMIVPMETIRRQIRSHFGRIVERRYPDLVNNVIDTIMSLLNDKAEWEPELISVFQFVTLFRGKHVTPYVENLAHEAWITSSLSTRQVTSVREVMDRLSQVPVVPPLECLRHISLVLVCPDRQLQAIIERYLITARGQLREDLITCYICLLEHENDHSRKGACRALAVLNSARCLRAVTFVATNDPIATVREEASDTLNKMGHDVDELANFETTKI
;
A
#
# COMPACT_ATOMS: atom_id res chain seq x y z
N MET A 1 -17.95 -12.32 -79.07
CA MET A 1 -19.20 -12.83 -78.46
C MET A 1 -19.11 -12.58 -76.96
N PRO A 2 -20.14 -12.00 -76.32
CA PRO A 2 -19.99 -10.75 -75.56
C PRO A 2 -19.84 -11.01 -74.05
N LEU A 3 -19.25 -10.14 -73.22
CA LEU A 3 -19.77 -8.81 -72.83
C LEU A 3 -18.68 -7.94 -72.17
N LYS A 4 -18.86 -6.62 -72.31
CA LYS A 4 -18.04 -5.52 -71.78
C LYS A 4 -18.45 -5.10 -70.36
N SER A 5 -17.44 -4.59 -69.64
CA SER A 5 -17.38 -3.51 -68.62
C SER A 5 -18.12 -3.63 -67.28
N TRP A 6 -17.37 -3.46 -66.16
CA TRP A 6 -17.44 -2.25 -65.30
C TRP A 6 -16.37 -2.20 -64.19
N SER A 7 -16.18 -0.98 -63.65
CA SER A 7 -15.05 -0.49 -62.85
C SER A 7 -15.23 -0.54 -61.31
N LYS A 8 -14.07 -0.58 -60.61
CA LYS A 8 -13.70 -0.03 -59.27
C LYS A 8 -14.72 -0.10 -58.11
N ARG A 9 -14.36 -0.85 -57.05
CA ARG A 9 -13.93 -0.29 -55.75
C ARG A 9 -13.32 -1.34 -54.79
N GLU A 10 -12.22 -0.90 -54.17
CA GLU A 10 -11.71 -1.17 -52.81
C GLU A 10 -11.52 -2.61 -52.30
N ALA A 11 -10.25 -2.99 -52.14
CA ALA A 11 -9.81 -4.05 -51.26
C ALA A 11 -8.94 -3.44 -50.15
N ASN A 12 -9.33 -3.72 -48.90
CA ASN A 12 -8.66 -3.34 -47.66
C ASN A 12 -7.40 -4.16 -47.41
N ALA A 13 -6.32 -3.52 -46.92
CA ALA A 13 -5.39 -4.09 -45.94
C ALA A 13 -4.27 -3.11 -45.51
N VAL A 14 -4.18 -2.90 -44.18
CA VAL A 14 -2.97 -2.80 -43.33
C VAL A 14 -2.06 -1.56 -43.40
N ASN A 15 -1.91 -0.88 -42.24
CA ASN A 15 -0.72 -0.25 -41.62
C ASN A 15 -1.24 0.57 -40.40
N GLY A 16 -0.61 0.76 -39.24
CA GLY A 16 0.78 0.69 -38.80
C GLY A 16 1.05 1.89 -37.87
N LEU A 17 1.46 1.63 -36.63
CA LEU A 17 2.34 2.40 -35.71
C LEU A 17 2.36 3.96 -35.68
N ASN A 18 2.20 4.50 -34.45
CA ASN A 18 2.86 5.64 -33.79
C ASN A 18 3.07 7.00 -34.52
N ALA A 19 2.62 8.09 -33.89
CA ALA A 19 3.42 9.32 -33.72
C ALA A 19 2.79 10.30 -32.71
N TRP A 20 3.41 10.42 -31.54
CA TRP A 20 3.35 11.64 -30.74
C TRP A 20 4.14 12.76 -31.43
N ASN A 21 3.72 14.01 -31.17
CA ASN A 21 4.25 15.32 -31.60
C ASN A 21 3.82 15.84 -32.98
N ARG A 22 3.03 16.92 -32.95
CA ARG A 22 3.46 18.23 -33.47
C ARG A 22 2.61 19.36 -32.92
N SER A 23 3.32 20.30 -32.31
CA SER A 23 2.90 21.63 -31.90
C SER A 23 2.29 22.42 -33.07
N LEU A 24 1.21 23.15 -32.82
CA LEU A 24 0.76 24.26 -33.66
C LEU A 24 0.77 25.53 -32.81
N SER A 25 1.58 26.48 -33.26
CA SER A 25 1.73 27.82 -32.69
C SER A 25 0.74 28.79 -33.33
N VAL A 26 0.19 29.66 -32.48
CA VAL A 26 -0.22 31.06 -32.68
C VAL A 26 -0.48 31.52 -34.13
N ALA A 27 -1.75 31.81 -34.43
CA ALA A 27 -2.21 33.10 -34.98
C ALA A 27 -3.69 33.00 -35.38
N GLN A 28 -4.58 33.61 -34.60
CA GLN A 28 -5.79 34.27 -35.09
C GLN A 28 -6.35 35.12 -33.94
N LEU A 29 -5.97 36.40 -33.98
CA LEU A 29 -6.51 37.47 -33.16
C LEU A 29 -7.81 37.95 -33.82
N ASP A 30 -8.88 38.03 -33.05
CA ASP A 30 -10.00 38.94 -33.30
C ASP A 30 -10.34 39.69 -31.99
N PRO A 31 -10.84 40.94 -32.06
CA PRO A 31 -10.70 41.91 -30.99
C PRO A 31 -11.94 42.03 -30.09
N SER A 32 -11.65 42.22 -28.80
CA SER A 32 -12.42 42.99 -27.82
C SER A 32 -13.89 42.61 -27.56
N SER A 33 -14.13 41.93 -26.45
CA SER A 33 -15.14 42.41 -25.50
C SER A 33 -14.50 42.60 -24.13
N SER A 34 -14.39 43.87 -23.75
CA SER A 34 -13.89 44.34 -22.47
C SER A 34 -14.88 43.98 -21.37
N GLY A 35 -14.46 43.06 -20.50
CA GLY A 35 -15.11 42.72 -19.25
C GLY A 35 -14.05 42.40 -18.22
N ASP A 36 -13.42 43.43 -17.66
CA ASP A 36 -12.56 43.34 -16.47
C ASP A 36 -13.38 42.78 -15.31
N SER A 37 -13.35 41.46 -15.15
CA SER A 37 -13.68 40.80 -13.89
C SER A 37 -12.37 40.35 -13.27
N LEU A 38 -11.85 41.18 -12.37
CA LEU A 38 -10.79 40.83 -11.44
C LEU A 38 -11.18 39.53 -10.71
N HIS A 39 -10.74 38.39 -11.23
CA HIS A 39 -10.75 37.13 -10.50
C HIS A 39 -9.80 37.31 -9.31
N SER A 40 -10.39 37.60 -8.16
CA SER A 40 -9.69 37.48 -6.89
C SER A 40 -9.24 36.02 -6.74
N PRO A 41 -7.97 35.74 -6.43
CA PRO A 41 -7.56 34.38 -6.14
C PRO A 41 -8.41 33.86 -4.98
N ALA A 42 -8.89 32.61 -5.10
CA ALA A 42 -9.70 31.98 -4.07
C ALA A 42 -9.01 32.15 -2.70
N PRO A 43 -9.76 32.50 -1.63
CA PRO A 43 -9.16 32.65 -0.32
C PRO A 43 -8.48 31.34 0.06
N PRO A 44 -7.27 31.39 0.64
CA PRO A 44 -6.56 30.18 1.01
C PRO A 44 -7.38 29.32 1.98
N PRO A 45 -7.27 27.97 1.90
CA PRO A 45 -8.03 27.08 2.75
C PRO A 45 -7.75 27.41 4.22
N SER A 46 -8.78 27.56 5.03
CA SER A 46 -8.61 27.79 6.48
C SER A 46 -8.39 26.46 7.22
N VAL A 47 -7.87 26.49 8.46
CA VAL A 47 -7.85 25.30 9.35
C VAL A 47 -9.21 24.62 9.41
N ALA A 48 -10.28 25.42 9.44
CA ALA A 48 -11.64 24.89 9.45
C ALA A 48 -11.96 24.12 8.16
N ALA A 49 -11.50 24.59 7.00
CA ALA A 49 -11.71 23.91 5.72
C ALA A 49 -10.92 22.59 5.63
N ALA A 50 -9.66 22.56 6.08
CA ALA A 50 -8.86 21.33 6.13
C ALA A 50 -9.43 20.31 7.12
N ALA A 51 -9.87 20.77 8.30
CA ALA A 51 -10.54 19.92 9.28
C ALA A 51 -11.88 19.41 8.75
N ASP A 52 -12.65 20.25 8.05
CA ASP A 52 -13.94 19.87 7.47
C ASP A 52 -13.78 18.82 6.36
N GLU A 53 -12.71 18.88 5.55
CA GLU A 53 -12.39 17.85 4.57
C GLU A 53 -12.13 16.48 5.23
N LEU A 54 -11.23 16.45 6.23
CA LEU A 54 -10.89 15.21 6.95
C LEU A 54 -12.09 14.66 7.73
N LEU A 55 -12.87 15.53 8.37
CA LEU A 55 -14.10 15.15 9.06
C LEU A 55 -15.15 14.58 8.09
N ALA A 56 -15.31 15.17 6.90
CA ALA A 56 -16.22 14.65 5.89
C ALA A 56 -15.81 13.25 5.41
N MET A 57 -14.51 12.98 5.24
CA MET A 57 -14.01 11.64 4.93
C MET A 57 -14.33 10.64 6.04
N ILE A 58 -14.08 10.98 7.31
CA ILE A 58 -14.42 10.10 8.45
C ILE A 58 -15.94 9.84 8.51
N GLU A 59 -16.78 10.87 8.33
CA GLU A 59 -18.24 10.71 8.33
C GLU A 59 -18.72 9.81 7.19
N SER A 60 -18.10 9.89 6.01
CA SER A 60 -18.45 9.03 4.89
C SER A 60 -18.18 7.54 5.14
N LEU A 61 -17.24 7.21 6.04
CA LEU A 61 -16.87 5.84 6.40
C LEU A 61 -17.84 5.21 7.41
N LYS A 62 -18.48 6.00 8.29
CA LYS A 62 -19.28 5.48 9.41
C LYS A 62 -20.41 4.52 9.03
N PRO A 63 -21.23 4.77 7.99
CA PRO A 63 -22.27 3.83 7.58
C PRO A 63 -21.73 2.45 7.22
N PHE A 64 -20.54 2.41 6.59
CA PHE A 64 -19.88 1.16 6.21
C PHE A 64 -19.33 0.44 7.43
N VAL A 65 -18.64 1.15 8.32
CA VAL A 65 -18.11 0.62 9.59
C VAL A 65 -19.23 -0.05 10.40
N ALA A 66 -20.36 0.63 10.61
CA ALA A 66 -21.48 0.09 11.36
C ALA A 66 -22.10 -1.17 10.72
N LYS A 67 -22.11 -1.27 9.38
CA LYS A 67 -22.58 -2.45 8.66
C LYS A 67 -21.60 -3.62 8.83
N ILE A 68 -20.31 -3.38 8.63
CA ILE A 68 -19.27 -4.41 8.65
C ILE A 68 -19.05 -4.93 10.08
N MET A 69 -19.09 -4.07 11.09
CA MET A 69 -18.93 -4.48 12.50
C MET A 69 -20.00 -5.46 13.00
N ARG A 70 -21.20 -5.46 12.40
CA ARG A 70 -22.21 -6.49 12.72
C ARG A 70 -21.77 -7.88 12.29
N LYS A 71 -20.95 -7.97 11.23
CA LYS A 71 -20.43 -9.22 10.68
C LYS A 71 -19.05 -9.55 11.27
N TYR A 72 -18.25 -8.52 11.58
CA TYR A 72 -16.86 -8.60 12.05
C TYR A 72 -16.65 -7.69 13.29
N PRO A 73 -17.08 -8.11 14.49
CA PRO A 73 -16.99 -7.31 15.71
C PRO A 73 -15.54 -6.95 16.10
N GLU A 74 -14.57 -7.72 15.63
CA GLU A 74 -13.14 -7.47 15.74
C GLU A 74 -12.71 -6.16 15.07
N LEU A 75 -13.52 -5.53 14.22
CA LEU A 75 -13.21 -4.22 13.66
C LEU A 75 -13.60 -3.03 14.57
N SER A 76 -14.02 -3.31 15.82
CA SER A 76 -14.35 -2.27 16.82
C SER A 76 -13.17 -1.35 17.17
N VAL A 77 -11.93 -1.85 17.09
CA VAL A 77 -10.72 -1.03 17.28
C VAL A 77 -10.61 0.05 16.20
N PHE A 78 -10.94 -0.29 14.95
CA PHE A 78 -10.96 0.67 13.84
C PHE A 78 -11.99 1.79 14.07
N GLU A 79 -13.21 1.44 14.52
CA GLU A 79 -14.23 2.44 14.86
C GLU A 79 -13.77 3.37 15.99
N THR A 80 -13.15 2.80 17.03
CA THR A 80 -12.62 3.56 18.16
C THR A 80 -11.52 4.53 17.71
N CYS A 81 -10.62 4.09 16.83
CA CYS A 81 -9.59 4.93 16.24
C CYS A 81 -10.19 6.11 15.44
N LEU A 82 -11.16 5.84 14.56
CA LEU A 82 -11.86 6.88 13.79
C LEU A 82 -12.59 7.89 14.68
N ASN A 83 -13.25 7.44 15.73
CA ASN A 83 -13.94 8.32 16.69
C ASN A 83 -12.95 9.21 17.46
N THR A 84 -11.76 8.69 17.75
CA THR A 84 -10.71 9.46 18.44
C THR A 84 -10.14 10.54 17.52
N TRP A 85 -9.81 10.19 16.27
CA TRP A 85 -9.46 11.15 15.23
C TRP A 85 -10.52 12.21 15.03
N GLN A 86 -11.79 11.82 14.97
CA GLN A 86 -12.90 12.74 14.82
C GLN A 86 -12.96 13.75 15.97
N THR A 87 -12.78 13.27 17.21
CA THR A 87 -12.82 14.10 18.42
C THR A 87 -11.69 15.14 18.38
N LEU A 88 -10.47 14.71 18.04
CA LEU A 88 -9.31 15.58 17.91
C LEU A 88 -9.54 16.67 16.85
N LEU A 89 -10.01 16.30 15.66
CA LEU A 89 -10.28 17.24 14.57
C LEU A 89 -11.37 18.27 14.95
N LYS A 90 -12.43 17.85 15.65
CA LYS A 90 -13.47 18.76 16.16
C LYS A 90 -12.90 19.75 17.19
N GLN A 91 -12.06 19.29 18.10
CA GLN A 91 -11.40 20.14 19.09
C GLN A 91 -10.52 21.19 18.41
N ASN A 92 -9.70 20.80 17.43
CA ASN A 92 -8.84 21.72 16.68
C ASN A 92 -9.62 22.73 15.84
N ARG A 93 -10.72 22.29 15.21
CA ARG A 93 -11.66 23.17 14.50
C ARG A 93 -12.27 24.22 15.42
N ALA A 94 -12.75 23.80 16.60
CA ALA A 94 -13.35 24.69 17.60
C ALA A 94 -12.32 25.70 18.16
N ALA A 95 -11.12 25.25 18.48
CA ALA A 95 -10.03 26.13 18.94
C ALA A 95 -9.67 27.20 17.91
N SER A 96 -9.73 26.87 16.62
CA SER A 96 -9.49 27.81 15.52
C SER A 96 -10.61 28.86 15.38
N ALA A 97 -11.87 28.45 15.59
CA ALA A 97 -13.01 29.37 15.59
C ALA A 97 -12.94 30.39 16.74
N VAL A 98 -12.55 29.94 17.94
CA VAL A 98 -12.37 30.81 19.13
C VAL A 98 -11.21 31.79 18.93
N LYS A 99 -10.09 31.36 18.33
CA LYS A 99 -8.98 32.27 17.98
C LYS A 99 -9.42 33.34 16.97
N LYS A 100 -10.29 32.99 16.00
CA LYS A 100 -10.82 33.94 15.03
C LYS A 100 -11.75 34.97 15.68
N SER A 101 -12.63 34.56 16.59
CA SER A 101 -13.53 35.48 17.31
C SER A 101 -12.75 36.40 18.26
N LYS A 102 -11.76 35.88 18.99
CA LYS A 102 -10.89 36.69 19.84
C LYS A 102 -10.06 37.69 19.05
N LYS A 103 -9.50 37.29 17.89
CA LYS A 103 -8.76 38.21 17.01
C LYS A 103 -9.66 39.28 16.38
N MET A 104 -10.93 38.98 16.10
CA MET A 104 -11.91 39.98 15.65
C MET A 104 -12.27 40.96 16.78
N ASN A 105 -12.46 40.48 18.02
CA ASN A 105 -12.67 41.34 19.18
C ASN A 105 -11.44 42.18 19.53
N ASP A 106 -10.23 41.63 19.44
CA ASP A 106 -8.99 42.38 19.68
C ASP A 106 -8.69 43.37 18.55
N ALA A 107 -9.08 43.08 17.30
CA ALA A 107 -9.01 44.04 16.19
C ALA A 107 -10.05 45.16 16.34
N ALA A 108 -11.25 44.85 16.84
CA ALA A 108 -12.25 45.85 17.20
C ALA A 108 -11.79 46.71 18.39
N ASN A 109 -11.11 46.12 19.38
CA ASN A 109 -10.57 46.83 20.53
C ASN A 109 -9.27 47.61 20.21
N ARG A 110 -8.45 47.17 19.26
CA ARG A 110 -7.25 47.91 18.79
C ARG A 110 -7.56 49.10 17.89
N ALA A 111 -8.79 49.27 17.41
CA ALA A 111 -9.25 50.53 16.82
C ALA A 111 -9.45 51.63 17.89
N SER A 112 -9.31 51.29 19.17
CA SER A 112 -9.49 52.18 20.30
C SER A 112 -8.48 51.84 21.40
N LEU A 113 -7.24 52.33 21.27
CA LEU A 113 -6.36 52.79 22.36
C LEU A 113 -4.90 52.81 21.88
N SER A 114 -4.38 54.02 21.76
CA SER A 114 -2.97 54.34 21.70
C SER A 114 -2.43 54.60 23.11
N ILE A 115 -1.15 54.26 23.31
CA ILE A 115 -0.18 54.79 24.30
C ILE A 115 0.23 53.84 25.46
N ALA A 116 1.56 53.73 25.58
CA ALA A 116 2.42 53.49 26.77
C ALA A 116 3.01 52.08 27.07
N THR A 117 4.30 51.96 26.70
CA THR A 117 5.51 51.60 27.48
C THR A 117 5.65 50.28 28.25
N ASN A 118 6.76 49.57 27.96
CA ASN A 118 7.39 48.46 28.70
C ASN A 118 7.91 48.88 30.10
N PRO A 119 8.25 47.93 31.01
CA PRO A 119 9.60 47.34 31.06
C PRO A 119 9.66 45.82 31.40
N SER A 120 10.88 45.33 31.59
CA SER A 120 11.51 44.01 31.30
C SER A 120 11.76 43.03 32.48
N SER A 121 11.97 41.73 32.13
CA SER A 121 12.93 40.71 32.70
C SER A 121 12.58 40.00 34.04
N PRO A 122 13.17 38.82 34.46
CA PRO A 122 14.12 37.85 33.83
C PRO A 122 13.76 36.33 33.90
N PHE A 123 14.52 35.54 33.13
CA PHE A 123 15.06 34.16 33.28
C PHE A 123 14.58 33.20 34.40
N HIS A 124 14.36 31.92 34.04
CA HIS A 124 15.08 30.78 34.65
C HIS A 124 15.14 29.56 33.72
N ASP A 125 16.28 28.88 33.78
CA ASP A 125 16.77 27.72 33.03
C ASP A 125 16.89 26.55 34.03
N GLU A 126 16.62 25.30 33.64
CA GLU A 126 17.13 24.09 34.32
C GLU A 126 16.87 22.83 33.47
N LEU A 127 17.98 22.19 33.08
CA LEU A 127 18.12 20.86 32.49
C LEU A 127 18.20 19.81 33.61
N ASP A 128 17.76 18.56 33.36
CA ASP A 128 18.69 17.41 33.50
C ASP A 128 18.17 16.09 32.90
N ASP A 129 19.15 15.24 32.57
CA ASP A 129 19.15 13.95 31.89
C ASP A 129 18.54 12.77 32.69
N ASN A 130 18.08 11.72 31.98
CA ASN A 130 18.69 10.37 32.10
C ASN A 130 18.09 9.32 31.15
N VAL A 131 19.02 8.60 30.50
CA VAL A 131 18.87 7.46 29.59
C VAL A 131 18.95 6.16 30.38
N LEU A 132 18.15 5.14 30.04
CA LEU A 132 18.53 3.72 30.25
C LEU A 132 17.88 2.79 29.21
N MET A 133 18.75 2.08 28.50
CA MET A 133 18.51 1.04 27.51
C MET A 133 18.19 -0.31 28.18
N GLN A 134 17.26 -1.10 27.62
CA GLN A 134 17.25 -2.55 27.76
C GLN A 134 16.85 -3.24 26.45
N HIS A 135 17.73 -4.13 25.98
CA HIS A 135 17.59 -5.05 24.85
C HIS A 135 17.23 -6.46 25.36
N HIS A 136 16.41 -7.19 24.59
CA HIS A 136 16.47 -8.65 24.33
C HIS A 136 15.59 -8.91 23.08
N GLU A 137 16.09 -9.36 21.93
CA GLU A 137 16.50 -10.72 21.54
C GLU A 137 15.42 -11.79 21.82
N GLN A 138 14.73 -12.29 20.77
CA GLN A 138 14.91 -13.66 20.23
C GLN A 138 13.89 -14.06 19.14
N ASN A 139 14.47 -14.62 18.06
CA ASN A 139 14.13 -15.80 17.26
C ASN A 139 12.92 -15.85 16.32
N SER A 140 13.28 -16.06 15.05
CA SER A 140 12.47 -16.22 13.85
C SER A 140 11.93 -17.65 13.68
N GLU A 141 10.69 -17.74 13.19
CA GLU A 141 10.21 -18.90 12.44
C GLU A 141 9.76 -18.44 11.05
N ASN A 142 10.06 -19.27 10.05
CA ASN A 142 9.85 -19.00 8.63
C ASN A 142 8.36 -19.06 8.28
N ASP A 143 7.73 -17.89 8.11
CA ASP A 143 6.35 -17.79 7.62
C ASP A 143 6.30 -17.99 6.10
N SER A 144 6.01 -19.23 5.71
CA SER A 144 5.52 -19.54 4.38
C SER A 144 4.05 -19.13 4.38
N GLY A 145 3.68 -18.10 3.61
CA GLY A 145 2.36 -17.39 3.60
C GLY A 145 1.07 -18.21 3.39
N ILE A 146 1.09 -19.50 3.73
CA ILE A 146 -0.03 -20.38 4.01
C ILE A 146 -0.48 -20.30 5.48
N ASP A 147 0.36 -19.82 6.41
CA ASP A 147 -0.05 -19.65 7.82
C ASP A 147 -1.11 -18.55 7.98
N SER A 148 -1.16 -17.55 7.09
CA SER A 148 -2.29 -16.61 7.04
C SER A 148 -3.62 -17.26 6.63
N LEU A 149 -3.61 -18.45 6.01
CA LEU A 149 -4.81 -19.24 5.68
C LEU A 149 -5.10 -20.35 6.71
N ARG A 150 -4.12 -20.72 7.55
CA ARG A 150 -4.26 -21.77 8.58
C ARG A 150 -4.47 -21.21 9.99
N LEU A 151 -3.95 -20.03 10.28
CA LEU A 151 -4.07 -19.35 11.56
C LEU A 151 -5.36 -18.52 11.64
N HIS A 152 -6.51 -19.15 11.37
CA HIS A 152 -7.82 -18.60 11.75
C HIS A 152 -8.00 -18.64 13.28
N ILE A 153 -7.12 -17.93 13.97
CA ILE A 153 -7.35 -17.29 15.25
C ILE A 153 -7.20 -15.81 14.94
N SER A 154 -8.30 -15.08 15.10
CA SER A 154 -8.31 -13.62 15.17
C SER A 154 -7.06 -13.11 15.90
N PRO A 155 -6.31 -12.12 15.38
CA PRO A 155 -5.10 -11.58 16.03
C PRO A 155 -5.37 -10.93 17.40
N TYR A 156 -6.65 -10.83 17.79
CA TYR A 156 -7.10 -10.53 19.14
C TYR A 156 -6.70 -11.57 20.21
N ASN A 157 -6.10 -12.69 19.84
CA ASN A 157 -5.64 -13.69 20.80
C ASN A 157 -4.19 -13.51 21.31
N ASN A 158 -3.49 -12.42 20.93
CA ASN A 158 -2.17 -12.08 21.49
C ASN A 158 -2.13 -10.83 22.37
N LEU A 159 -3.27 -10.23 22.71
CA LEU A 159 -3.36 -9.25 23.81
C LEU A 159 -3.69 -9.98 25.13
N GLY A 160 -2.74 -10.81 25.60
CA GLY A 160 -2.96 -11.67 26.76
C GLY A 160 -1.70 -12.03 27.54
N MET A 161 -0.64 -11.21 27.51
CA MET A 161 0.50 -11.36 28.43
C MET A 161 0.80 -10.03 29.13
N GLN A 162 -0.16 -9.61 29.96
CA GLN A 162 0.17 -8.82 31.15
C GLN A 162 0.93 -9.74 32.11
N HIS A 163 2.26 -9.70 32.06
CA HIS A 163 3.07 -10.34 33.09
C HIS A 163 2.85 -9.61 34.43
N ARG A 164 2.09 -10.26 35.31
CA ARG A 164 2.06 -9.97 36.74
C ARG A 164 3.45 -10.22 37.32
N TYR A 165 3.93 -9.26 38.09
CA TYR A 165 5.02 -9.41 39.04
C TYR A 165 4.75 -10.55 40.03
N GLY A 166 5.75 -11.39 40.28
CA GLY A 166 5.73 -12.36 41.37
C GLY A 166 6.81 -13.44 41.29
N ASP A 167 7.80 -13.29 42.16
CA ASP A 167 8.70 -14.29 42.76
C ASP A 167 10.03 -14.72 42.12
N TYR A 168 11.02 -14.61 43.01
CA TYR A 168 12.44 -14.94 42.93
C TYR A 168 12.67 -16.46 42.98
N ALA A 169 13.61 -16.96 42.17
CA ALA A 169 14.70 -17.83 42.65
C ALA A 169 15.76 -18.12 41.58
N SER A 170 17.00 -17.87 42.00
CA SER A 170 18.31 -18.17 41.41
C SER A 170 18.49 -19.56 40.80
N ALA A 171 19.22 -19.66 39.67
CA ALA A 171 20.43 -20.49 39.59
C ALA A 171 21.21 -20.28 38.27
N ASP A 172 22.47 -19.85 38.44
CA ASP A 172 23.60 -19.87 37.50
C ASP A 172 23.70 -21.09 36.57
N ARG A 173 24.16 -20.87 35.33
CA ARG A 173 25.23 -21.67 34.68
C ARG A 173 25.73 -21.09 33.34
N THR A 174 26.81 -20.31 33.45
CA THR A 174 28.06 -20.38 32.65
C THR A 174 28.00 -20.45 31.12
N SER A 175 28.26 -19.30 30.47
CA SER A 175 28.68 -19.21 29.06
C SER A 175 30.20 -19.39 28.90
N GLY A 176 30.61 -20.20 27.92
CA GLY A 176 31.98 -20.61 27.63
C GLY A 176 32.84 -19.63 26.80
N PRO A 177 34.11 -19.96 26.55
CA PRO A 177 35.19 -18.99 26.29
C PRO A 177 35.35 -18.47 24.85
N SER A 178 34.37 -18.62 23.96
CA SER A 178 34.53 -18.23 22.53
C SER A 178 34.17 -16.77 22.20
N GLN A 179 33.62 -16.00 23.15
CA GLN A 179 33.15 -14.62 22.91
C GLN A 179 34.15 -13.50 23.24
N ARG A 180 35.40 -13.83 23.64
CA ARG A 180 36.41 -12.81 24.02
C ARG A 180 37.32 -12.34 22.87
N ARG A 181 37.11 -12.80 21.63
CA ARG A 181 38.00 -12.48 20.49
C ARG A 181 37.32 -11.67 19.37
N PHE A 182 36.36 -10.82 19.71
CA PHE A 182 35.75 -9.86 18.77
C PHE A 182 35.52 -8.47 19.40
N LYS A 183 36.37 -8.08 20.38
CA LYS A 183 36.30 -6.79 21.08
C LYS A 183 37.58 -5.95 21.01
N GLN A 184 38.45 -6.22 20.04
CA GLN A 184 39.67 -5.44 19.81
C GLN A 184 39.87 -5.14 18.32
N LEU A 185 38.87 -4.53 17.66
CA LEU A 185 39.09 -3.88 16.38
C LEU A 185 38.16 -2.68 16.11
N LYS A 186 37.64 -2.01 17.15
CA LYS A 186 36.72 -0.86 16.99
C LYS A 186 37.12 0.43 17.72
N ASP A 187 38.36 0.52 18.22
CA ASP A 187 38.84 1.71 18.97
C ASP A 187 40.01 2.44 18.31
N LYS A 188 40.19 2.32 17.00
CA LYS A 188 41.30 3.00 16.32
C LYS A 188 40.96 3.57 14.95
N GLU A 189 39.91 4.40 14.88
CA GLU A 189 39.85 5.44 13.85
C GLU A 189 38.92 6.58 14.27
N ARG A 190 39.42 7.47 15.14
CA ARG A 190 38.88 8.83 15.31
C ARG A 190 40.00 9.85 15.20
N ARG A 191 39.66 10.95 14.51
CA ARG A 191 40.40 12.20 14.20
C ARG A 191 41.13 12.11 12.86
N LYS A 192 40.91 13.00 11.88
CA LYS A 192 40.72 14.46 11.96
C LYS A 192 39.97 15.03 10.73
N SER A 193 38.94 15.84 10.93
CA SER A 193 38.82 17.14 10.26
C SER A 193 37.96 18.07 11.14
N LEU A 194 38.59 19.19 11.52
CA LEU A 194 37.97 20.36 12.13
C LEU A 194 37.47 21.23 10.97
N GLY A 195 36.19 21.60 10.96
CA GLY A 195 35.61 22.51 9.99
C GLY A 195 34.32 23.14 10.53
N THR A 196 34.47 24.35 11.06
CA THR A 196 33.48 25.45 11.20
C THR A 196 31.99 25.11 11.14
N LEU A 197 31.30 25.29 12.28
CA LEU A 197 29.86 25.47 12.39
C LEU A 197 29.45 26.77 11.70
N LEU A 198 28.86 26.66 10.51
CA LEU A 198 28.04 27.71 9.92
C LEU A 198 26.61 27.19 9.82
N ASP A 199 25.68 28.00 10.31
CA ASP A 199 24.23 27.83 10.33
C ASP A 199 23.68 27.73 8.90
N THR A 200 23.79 26.54 8.30
CA THR A 200 23.47 26.29 6.88
C THR A 200 22.21 25.40 6.71
N SER A 201 21.59 24.94 7.80
CA SER A 201 20.46 23.98 7.74
C SER A 201 19.17 24.61 7.23
N LEU A 202 18.92 25.89 7.53
CA LEU A 202 17.68 26.57 7.16
C LEU A 202 17.64 26.98 5.66
N GLU A 203 18.79 27.27 5.05
CA GLU A 203 18.88 27.63 3.63
C GLU A 203 18.80 26.41 2.71
N TYR A 204 19.40 25.28 3.10
CA TYR A 204 19.27 24.01 2.36
C TYR A 204 17.82 23.50 2.39
N GLN A 205 17.13 23.60 3.52
CA GLN A 205 15.72 23.24 3.63
C GLN A 205 14.82 24.11 2.74
N ARG A 206 15.16 25.40 2.56
CA ARG A 206 14.41 26.31 1.66
C ARG A 206 14.66 26.01 0.18
N MET A 207 15.89 25.70 -0.23
CA MET A 207 16.18 25.40 -1.63
C MET A 207 15.53 24.10 -2.11
N PHE A 208 15.54 23.03 -1.30
CA PHE A 208 14.94 21.75 -1.69
C PHE A 208 13.40 21.77 -1.67
N LEU A 209 12.78 22.40 -0.67
CA LEU A 209 11.31 22.54 -0.62
C LEU A 209 10.76 23.46 -1.74
N SER A 210 11.54 24.46 -2.18
CA SER A 210 11.15 25.32 -3.30
C SER A 210 11.13 24.60 -4.66
N SER A 211 11.82 23.47 -4.78
CA SER A 211 11.83 22.68 -6.01
C SER A 211 10.60 21.75 -6.15
N ASP A 212 9.92 21.45 -5.05
CA ASP A 212 8.66 20.69 -5.04
C ASP A 212 7.45 21.57 -5.39
N GLU A 213 7.53 22.89 -5.21
CA GLU A 213 6.50 23.84 -5.66
C GLU A 213 6.36 23.87 -7.20
N PHE A 214 7.42 23.46 -7.94
CA PHE A 214 7.42 23.39 -9.40
C PHE A 214 6.46 22.31 -9.94
N TRP A 215 6.26 21.20 -9.22
CA TRP A 215 5.39 20.10 -9.67
C TRP A 215 3.91 20.34 -9.37
N CYS A 216 3.59 21.19 -8.38
CA CYS A 216 2.20 21.49 -8.00
C CYS A 216 1.59 22.69 -8.75
N ALA A 217 2.37 23.43 -9.54
CA ALA A 217 1.93 24.65 -10.22
C ALA A 217 1.88 24.49 -11.74
N SER A 218 1.04 23.59 -12.25
CA SER A 218 0.60 23.68 -13.64
C SER A 218 -0.69 24.49 -13.72
N GLY A 219 -0.54 25.81 -13.91
CA GLY A 219 -1.64 26.70 -14.26
C GLY A 219 -1.54 28.08 -13.62
N SER A 220 -1.00 29.02 -14.39
CA SER A 220 -1.08 30.49 -14.26
C SER A 220 0.16 31.20 -13.73
N ASN A 221 0.62 32.16 -14.55
CA ASN A 221 1.73 33.06 -14.31
C ASN A 221 1.62 33.76 -12.96
N ALA A 222 2.59 33.54 -12.07
CA ALA A 222 2.80 34.38 -10.89
C ALA A 222 4.26 34.82 -10.82
N SER A 223 4.44 36.13 -10.96
CA SER A 223 5.70 36.86 -10.82
C SER A 223 6.26 36.77 -9.40
N SER A 224 7.59 36.71 -9.34
CA SER A 224 8.47 36.71 -8.17
C SER A 224 8.04 37.68 -7.05
N ASN A 225 7.85 37.17 -5.83
CA ASN A 225 7.95 37.94 -4.59
C ASN A 225 8.54 37.05 -3.47
N GLY A 226 9.40 37.64 -2.65
CA GLY A 226 10.40 36.99 -1.80
C GLY A 226 9.93 36.24 -0.53
N PRO A 227 10.85 36.00 0.42
CA PRO A 227 10.82 34.85 1.32
C PRO A 227 9.95 35.10 2.56
N GLY A 228 8.64 34.85 2.44
CA GLY A 228 7.68 34.94 3.55
C GLY A 228 6.58 33.87 3.57
N VAL A 229 6.62 32.90 2.65
CA VAL A 229 5.49 31.99 2.40
C VAL A 229 5.52 30.71 3.25
N SER A 230 6.70 30.23 3.64
CA SER A 230 6.85 28.93 4.33
C SER A 230 6.24 28.90 5.75
N THR A 231 6.25 30.01 6.49
CA THR A 231 5.64 30.12 7.84
C THR A 231 4.12 30.32 7.83
N ASN A 232 3.49 30.49 6.67
CA ASN A 232 2.03 30.68 6.56
C ASN A 232 1.27 29.40 6.19
N MET A 233 1.91 28.38 5.62
CA MET A 233 1.24 27.12 5.25
C MET A 233 0.90 26.22 6.46
N ALA A 234 1.69 26.29 7.54
CA ALA A 234 1.38 25.61 8.81
C ALA A 234 0.12 26.17 9.51
N LYS A 235 -0.41 27.32 9.06
CA LYS A 235 -1.61 27.94 9.66
C LYS A 235 -2.91 27.33 9.16
N TRP A 236 -2.90 26.37 8.23
CA TRP A 236 -4.09 25.85 7.55
C TRP A 236 -4.28 24.34 7.66
N THR A 237 -3.49 23.70 8.51
CA THR A 237 -3.55 22.25 8.75
C THR A 237 -4.55 21.92 9.85
N ALA A 238 -5.32 20.86 9.68
CA ALA A 238 -6.32 20.38 10.63
C ALA A 238 -5.72 19.85 11.94
N THR A 239 -4.57 19.17 11.86
CA THR A 239 -3.84 18.66 13.04
C THR A 239 -2.84 19.67 13.60
N GLY A 240 -2.55 20.76 12.88
CA GLY A 240 -1.43 21.65 13.18
C GLY A 240 -0.11 21.23 12.51
N HIS A 241 -0.08 20.11 11.77
CA HIS A 241 1.08 19.66 11.02
C HIS A 241 0.71 19.11 9.63
N ARG A 242 1.35 19.62 8.57
CA ARG A 242 0.99 19.29 7.17
C ARG A 242 1.19 17.81 6.84
N GLU A 243 2.33 17.24 7.22
CA GLU A 243 2.62 15.82 6.94
C GLU A 243 1.62 14.88 7.63
N LEU A 244 1.14 15.21 8.84
CA LEU A 244 0.12 14.40 9.51
C LEU A 244 -1.21 14.46 8.75
N ASP A 245 -1.63 15.65 8.30
CA ASP A 245 -2.85 15.81 7.51
C ASP A 245 -2.78 15.03 6.18
N LEU A 246 -1.62 15.06 5.51
CA LEU A 246 -1.41 14.31 4.26
C LEU A 246 -1.47 12.80 4.50
N CYS A 247 -0.78 12.28 5.51
CA CYS A 247 -0.85 10.88 5.89
C CYS A 247 -2.29 10.47 6.28
N LEU A 248 -2.98 11.27 7.10
CA LEU A 248 -4.35 10.97 7.53
C LEU A 248 -5.30 10.91 6.33
N LYS A 249 -5.24 11.92 5.45
CA LYS A 249 -6.02 11.95 4.21
C LYS A 249 -5.73 10.74 3.32
N HIS A 250 -4.46 10.36 3.21
CA HIS A 250 -4.01 9.21 2.44
C HIS A 250 -4.63 7.90 2.97
N HIS A 251 -4.49 7.63 4.27
CA HIS A 251 -5.02 6.41 4.89
C HIS A 251 -6.56 6.36 4.92
N LEU A 252 -7.25 7.49 5.15
CA LEU A 252 -8.72 7.55 5.07
C LEU A 252 -9.24 7.25 3.66
N ARG A 253 -8.51 7.67 2.61
CA ARG A 253 -8.82 7.35 1.21
C ARG A 253 -8.66 5.85 0.91
N ARG A 254 -7.59 5.24 1.41
CA ARG A 254 -7.36 3.78 1.31
C ARG A 254 -8.50 3.00 1.98
N CYS A 255 -8.85 3.35 3.22
CA CYS A 255 -10.03 2.80 3.91
C CYS A 255 -11.30 2.94 3.07
N SER A 256 -11.56 4.13 2.51
CA SER A 256 -12.75 4.38 1.69
C SER A 256 -12.85 3.45 0.48
N ASN A 257 -11.72 3.17 -0.18
CA ASN A 257 -11.68 2.23 -1.30
C ASN A 257 -11.90 0.79 -0.87
N ILE A 258 -11.31 0.37 0.25
CA ILE A 258 -11.53 -0.96 0.82
C ILE A 258 -13.03 -1.17 1.11
N PHE A 259 -13.70 -0.19 1.73
CA PHE A 259 -15.13 -0.26 2.00
C PHE A 259 -15.98 -0.28 0.72
N LYS A 260 -15.59 0.46 -0.33
CA LYS A 260 -16.28 0.39 -1.63
C LYS A 260 -16.22 -1.04 -2.18
N VAL A 261 -15.05 -1.68 -2.18
CA VAL A 261 -14.91 -3.06 -2.64
C VAL A 261 -15.77 -3.99 -1.78
N LEU A 262 -15.61 -3.99 -0.46
CA LEU A 262 -16.39 -4.81 0.47
C LEU A 262 -17.91 -4.63 0.30
N SER A 263 -18.37 -3.43 -0.03
CA SER A 263 -19.80 -3.16 -0.24
C SER A 263 -20.40 -3.81 -1.48
N THR A 264 -19.54 -4.20 -2.45
CA THR A 264 -19.94 -4.83 -3.71
C THR A 264 -19.86 -6.35 -3.70
N LEU A 265 -19.20 -6.94 -2.70
CA LEU A 265 -19.00 -8.39 -2.63
C LEU A 265 -20.30 -9.12 -2.24
N TYR A 266 -20.55 -10.25 -2.90
CA TYR A 266 -21.65 -11.15 -2.61
C TYR A 266 -21.33 -12.57 -3.09
N GLY A 267 -22.07 -13.56 -2.58
CA GLY A 267 -21.94 -14.95 -2.99
C GLY A 267 -21.07 -15.81 -2.05
N PRO A 268 -20.73 -17.03 -2.47
CA PRO A 268 -20.00 -18.02 -1.67
C PRO A 268 -18.48 -17.82 -1.70
N LEU A 269 -18.01 -16.95 -2.59
CA LEU A 269 -16.60 -16.58 -2.76
C LEU A 269 -16.21 -15.57 -1.67
N GLN A 270 -15.06 -15.79 -1.03
CA GLN A 270 -14.68 -15.07 0.19
C GLN A 270 -13.25 -14.51 0.15
N TYR A 271 -12.45 -14.81 -0.89
CA TYR A 271 -11.06 -14.39 -0.95
C TYR A 271 -10.93 -12.87 -0.96
N GLN A 272 -11.68 -12.16 -1.81
CA GLN A 272 -11.64 -10.70 -1.84
C GLN A 272 -12.13 -10.10 -0.52
N GLU A 273 -13.12 -10.71 0.13
CA GLU A 273 -13.61 -10.26 1.43
C GLU A 273 -12.49 -10.34 2.48
N HIS A 274 -11.83 -11.49 2.60
CA HIS A 274 -10.71 -11.67 3.53
C HIS A 274 -9.52 -10.75 3.19
N GLU A 275 -9.17 -10.60 1.92
CA GLU A 275 -8.10 -9.72 1.49
C GLU A 275 -8.38 -8.26 1.88
N MET A 276 -9.59 -7.78 1.62
CA MET A 276 -10.00 -6.42 1.96
C MET A 276 -10.05 -6.19 3.48
N LEU A 277 -10.51 -7.18 4.26
CA LEU A 277 -10.49 -7.11 5.72
C LEU A 277 -9.06 -7.03 6.27
N GLY A 278 -8.14 -7.84 5.75
CA GLY A 278 -6.72 -7.75 6.13
C GLY A 278 -6.09 -6.41 5.77
N ARG A 279 -6.43 -5.83 4.61
CA ARG A 279 -6.01 -4.45 4.26
C ARG A 279 -6.59 -3.42 5.24
N LEU A 280 -7.86 -3.56 5.64
CA LEU A 280 -8.48 -2.66 6.60
C LEU A 280 -7.82 -2.74 7.98
N GLU A 281 -7.42 -3.92 8.41
CA GLU A 281 -6.66 -4.12 9.65
C GLU A 281 -5.31 -3.38 9.61
N HIS A 282 -4.57 -3.49 8.50
CA HIS A 282 -3.34 -2.72 8.31
C HIS A 282 -3.59 -1.20 8.35
N GLU A 283 -4.67 -0.72 7.73
CA GLU A 283 -5.03 0.70 7.79
C GLU A 283 -5.45 1.13 9.21
N ALA A 284 -6.08 0.25 9.99
CA ALA A 284 -6.41 0.53 11.39
C ALA A 284 -5.15 0.77 12.21
N VAL A 285 -4.14 -0.10 12.06
CA VAL A 285 -2.84 0.05 12.71
C VAL A 285 -2.13 1.33 12.24
N ASN A 286 -2.11 1.60 10.93
CA ASN A 286 -1.48 2.82 10.40
C ASN A 286 -2.13 4.10 10.95
N LEU A 287 -3.46 4.13 11.06
CA LEU A 287 -4.21 5.27 11.63
C LEU A 287 -3.97 5.43 13.13
N ASP A 288 -3.81 4.33 13.87
CA ASP A 288 -3.45 4.37 15.29
C ASP A 288 -2.00 4.84 15.51
N ASP A 289 -1.05 4.32 14.74
CA ASP A 289 0.35 4.76 14.72
C ASP A 289 0.45 6.27 14.42
N LEU A 290 -0.32 6.76 13.44
CA LEU A 290 -0.40 8.18 13.13
C LEU A 290 -1.03 9.00 14.26
N LEU A 291 -2.01 8.45 14.97
CA LEU A 291 -2.68 9.12 16.08
C LEU A 291 -1.73 9.30 17.27
N ARG A 292 -0.87 8.32 17.53
CA ARG A 292 0.15 8.40 18.60
C ARG A 292 1.08 9.61 18.41
N LEU A 293 1.42 9.98 17.17
CA LEU A 293 2.24 11.16 16.89
C LEU A 293 1.59 12.49 17.31
N THR A 294 0.26 12.54 17.40
CA THR A 294 -0.44 13.76 17.80
C THR A 294 -0.17 14.16 19.26
N THR A 295 0.25 13.19 20.09
CA THR A 295 0.62 13.44 21.50
C THR A 295 1.88 14.30 21.65
N SER A 296 2.73 14.35 20.62
CA SER A 296 3.98 15.12 20.62
C SER A 296 3.83 16.52 20.03
N LEU A 297 2.63 16.90 19.57
CA LEU A 297 2.40 18.22 18.96
C LEU A 297 2.70 19.37 19.95
N PRO A 298 3.26 20.49 19.46
CA PRO A 298 3.33 20.91 18.05
C PRO A 298 4.55 20.41 17.25
N SER A 299 5.51 19.74 17.89
CA SER A 299 6.74 19.26 17.24
C SER A 299 6.68 17.76 16.98
N LEU A 300 6.76 17.33 15.73
CA LEU A 300 6.85 15.91 15.44
C LEU A 300 8.20 15.32 15.85
N PRO A 301 8.23 14.04 16.25
CA PRO A 301 9.47 13.29 16.30
C PRO A 301 10.17 13.32 14.94
N ASN A 302 11.51 13.26 14.96
CA ASN A 302 12.26 13.09 13.72
C ASN A 302 11.89 11.75 13.06
N ILE A 303 12.08 11.62 11.74
CA ILE A 303 11.66 10.42 11.01
C ILE A 303 12.36 9.14 11.49
N SER A 304 13.58 9.23 12.00
CA SER A 304 14.30 8.07 12.57
C SER A 304 13.63 7.53 13.83
N ASN A 305 13.13 8.42 14.69
CA ASN A 305 12.35 8.05 15.86
C ASN A 305 11.01 7.44 15.45
N VAL A 306 10.32 8.03 14.46
CA VAL A 306 9.08 7.45 13.92
C VAL A 306 9.32 6.03 13.40
N LEU A 307 10.38 5.81 12.62
CA LEU A 307 10.74 4.48 12.11
C LEU A 307 11.07 3.48 13.25
N ALA A 308 11.76 3.94 14.29
CA ALA A 308 12.06 3.12 15.47
C ALA A 308 10.77 2.75 16.24
N ASP A 309 9.85 3.70 16.42
CA ASP A 309 8.57 3.49 17.10
C ASP A 309 7.64 2.55 16.30
N LEU A 310 7.78 2.54 14.97
CA LEU A 310 7.11 1.59 14.09
C LEU A 310 7.76 0.20 14.07
N SER A 311 8.87 0.03 14.79
CA SER A 311 9.69 -1.20 14.83
C SER A 311 10.19 -1.63 13.45
N ALA A 312 10.60 -0.66 12.62
CA ALA A 312 11.15 -0.95 11.29
C ALA A 312 12.56 -1.55 11.40
N ASP A 313 12.84 -2.61 10.65
CA ASP A 313 14.18 -3.19 10.55
C ASP A 313 15.16 -2.22 9.90
N SER A 314 16.45 -2.32 10.27
CA SER A 314 17.50 -1.41 9.77
C SER A 314 17.54 -1.26 8.24
N GLU A 315 17.39 -2.35 7.48
CA GLU A 315 17.35 -2.31 6.01
C GLU A 315 16.13 -1.53 5.48
N VAL A 316 14.98 -1.62 6.16
CA VAL A 316 13.76 -0.87 5.82
C VAL A 316 13.94 0.61 6.17
N GLN A 317 14.54 0.90 7.33
CA GLN A 317 14.86 2.28 7.73
C GLN A 317 15.79 2.96 6.73
N GLU A 318 16.84 2.27 6.29
CA GLU A 318 17.80 2.81 5.32
C GLU A 318 17.15 3.19 3.99
N VAL A 319 16.21 2.38 3.49
CA VAL A 319 15.44 2.71 2.27
C VAL A 319 14.63 3.98 2.47
N TRP A 320 13.89 4.10 3.57
CA TRP A 320 13.06 5.27 3.82
C TRP A 320 13.90 6.53 4.04
N LEU A 321 14.93 6.46 4.88
CA LEU A 321 15.84 7.58 5.14
C LEU A 321 16.55 8.05 3.87
N SER A 322 16.90 7.12 2.97
CA SER A 322 17.45 7.48 1.65
C SER A 322 16.44 8.20 0.75
N ALA A 323 15.14 7.92 0.92
CA ALA A 323 14.06 8.57 0.15
C ALA A 323 13.80 10.01 0.61
N VAL A 324 14.10 10.33 1.88
CA VAL A 324 13.81 11.65 2.49
C VAL A 324 15.06 12.47 2.80
N PHE A 325 16.23 11.99 2.40
CA PHE A 325 17.51 12.70 2.53
C PHE A 325 17.53 13.98 1.67
N PRO A 326 18.14 15.10 2.14
CA PRO A 326 18.85 15.27 3.42
C PRO A 326 17.97 15.73 4.58
N LEU A 327 16.70 16.08 4.33
CA LEU A 327 15.88 16.78 5.31
C LEU A 327 15.33 15.83 6.38
N ASN A 328 15.10 14.56 6.07
CA ASN A 328 14.63 13.55 7.01
C ASN A 328 13.35 13.96 7.78
N VAL A 329 12.44 14.66 7.09
CA VAL A 329 11.18 15.17 7.68
C VAL A 329 9.91 14.60 7.07
N SER A 330 9.96 14.07 5.84
CA SER A 330 8.77 13.63 5.13
C SER A 330 8.27 12.27 5.64
N MET A 331 6.97 12.20 5.95
CA MET A 331 6.30 10.95 6.31
C MET A 331 5.54 10.36 5.14
N ILE A 332 5.41 11.10 4.04
CA ILE A 332 4.76 10.67 2.81
C ILE A 332 5.56 11.21 1.62
N VAL A 333 5.81 10.35 0.62
CA VAL A 333 6.67 10.66 -0.53
C VAL A 333 6.05 10.17 -1.85
N PRO A 334 6.42 10.75 -3.00
CA PRO A 334 6.07 10.19 -4.30
C PRO A 334 6.58 8.76 -4.47
N MET A 335 5.79 7.93 -5.12
CA MET A 335 6.05 6.50 -5.35
C MET A 335 7.34 6.27 -6.13
N GLU A 336 7.65 7.14 -7.09
CA GLU A 336 8.91 7.06 -7.83
C GLU A 336 10.14 7.31 -6.94
N THR A 337 10.00 8.13 -5.91
CA THR A 337 11.07 8.39 -4.94
C THR A 337 11.40 7.10 -4.17
N ILE A 338 10.39 6.43 -3.62
CA ILE A 338 10.61 5.19 -2.86
C ILE A 338 10.99 4.03 -3.79
N ARG A 339 10.41 3.93 -5.00
CA ARG A 339 10.75 2.93 -6.01
C ARG A 339 12.24 2.92 -6.34
N ARG A 340 12.83 4.11 -6.52
CA ARG A 340 14.27 4.28 -6.77
C ARG A 340 15.11 3.73 -5.62
N GLN A 341 14.70 3.98 -4.37
CA GLN A 341 15.43 3.51 -3.20
C GLN A 341 15.28 2.00 -3.00
N ILE A 342 14.07 1.44 -3.16
CA ILE A 342 13.85 0.00 -3.14
C ILE A 342 14.72 -0.67 -4.22
N ARG A 343 14.78 -0.14 -5.44
CA ARG A 343 15.68 -0.65 -6.48
C ARG A 343 17.15 -0.58 -6.08
N SER A 344 17.60 0.54 -5.52
CA SER A 344 19.00 0.75 -5.13
C SER A 344 19.45 -0.22 -4.02
N HIS A 345 18.60 -0.42 -3.02
CA HIS A 345 18.91 -1.23 -1.84
C HIS A 345 18.63 -2.71 -2.07
N PHE A 346 17.44 -3.06 -2.58
CA PHE A 346 17.01 -4.45 -2.72
C PHE A 346 17.35 -5.05 -4.08
N GLY A 347 17.62 -4.24 -5.11
CA GLY A 347 17.96 -4.73 -6.45
C GLY A 347 19.17 -5.66 -6.45
N ARG A 348 20.19 -5.37 -5.62
CA ARG A 348 21.40 -6.19 -5.49
C ARG A 348 21.13 -7.61 -4.97
N ILE A 349 20.06 -7.79 -4.20
CA ILE A 349 19.65 -9.11 -3.69
C ILE A 349 19.20 -9.97 -4.88
N VAL A 350 18.39 -9.38 -5.76
CA VAL A 350 17.85 -10.03 -6.96
C VAL A 350 18.95 -10.25 -8.02
N GLU A 351 19.80 -9.25 -8.27
CA GLU A 351 20.85 -9.27 -9.30
C GLU A 351 21.82 -10.46 -9.16
N ARG A 352 22.04 -10.94 -7.93
CA ARG A 352 22.94 -12.07 -7.66
C ARG A 352 22.50 -13.37 -8.33
N ARG A 353 21.20 -13.58 -8.51
CA ARG A 353 20.63 -14.85 -9.01
C ARG A 353 19.75 -14.66 -10.25
N TYR A 354 19.10 -13.51 -10.38
CA TYR A 354 18.11 -13.21 -11.40
C TYR A 354 18.29 -11.78 -11.97
N PRO A 355 19.42 -11.48 -12.63
CA PRO A 355 19.75 -10.11 -13.09
C PRO A 355 18.68 -9.49 -13.99
N ASP A 356 18.01 -10.29 -14.81
CA ASP A 356 16.99 -9.80 -15.74
C ASP A 356 15.62 -9.56 -15.08
N LEU A 357 15.43 -9.96 -13.82
CA LEU A 357 14.15 -9.89 -13.11
C LEU A 357 14.08 -8.78 -12.07
N VAL A 358 15.13 -7.97 -11.93
CA VAL A 358 15.19 -6.88 -10.94
C VAL A 358 13.97 -5.99 -11.04
N ASN A 359 13.67 -5.48 -12.24
CA ASN A 359 12.52 -4.59 -12.42
C ASN A 359 11.19 -5.26 -12.07
N ASN A 360 11.00 -6.53 -12.47
CA ASN A 360 9.79 -7.28 -12.15
C ASN A 360 9.58 -7.40 -10.64
N VAL A 361 10.63 -7.70 -9.87
CA VAL A 361 10.56 -7.78 -8.41
C VAL A 361 10.24 -6.42 -7.80
N ILE A 362 10.88 -5.35 -8.28
CA ILE A 362 10.57 -3.99 -7.82
C ILE A 362 9.12 -3.64 -8.13
N ASP A 363 8.63 -3.93 -9.34
CA ASP A 363 7.23 -3.74 -9.73
C ASP A 363 6.26 -4.51 -8.83
N THR A 364 6.59 -5.75 -8.45
CA THR A 364 5.80 -6.52 -7.49
C THR A 364 5.74 -5.84 -6.12
N ILE A 365 6.89 -5.42 -5.56
CA ILE A 365 6.92 -4.69 -4.28
C ILE A 365 6.09 -3.41 -4.36
N MET A 366 6.24 -2.66 -5.46
CA MET A 366 5.48 -1.44 -5.69
C MET A 366 3.97 -1.70 -5.81
N SER A 367 3.57 -2.80 -6.46
CA SER A 367 2.17 -3.22 -6.55
C SER A 367 1.61 -3.68 -5.20
N LEU A 368 2.43 -4.16 -4.27
CA LEU A 368 2.01 -4.53 -2.92
C LEU A 368 1.86 -3.30 -2.02
N LEU A 369 2.63 -2.23 -2.27
CA LEU A 369 2.50 -0.94 -1.59
C LEU A 369 1.29 -0.13 -2.07
N ASN A 370 0.80 -0.39 -3.28
CA ASN A 370 -0.30 0.36 -3.88
C ASN A 370 -1.61 -0.45 -3.88
N ASP A 371 -2.73 0.23 -3.69
CA ASP A 371 -4.02 -0.36 -4.01
C ASP A 371 -4.20 -0.17 -5.52
N LYS A 372 -4.45 -1.24 -6.29
CA LYS A 372 -4.51 -1.26 -7.77
C LYS A 372 -5.58 -0.34 -8.42
N ALA A 373 -6.17 0.59 -7.68
CA ALA A 373 -7.16 1.55 -8.15
C ALA A 373 -6.53 2.96 -8.28
N GLU A 374 -6.75 3.57 -9.44
CA GLU A 374 -6.36 4.92 -9.88
C GLU A 374 -6.10 5.97 -8.77
N TRP A 375 -4.86 6.47 -8.66
CA TRP A 375 -4.52 7.63 -7.82
C TRP A 375 -3.50 8.57 -8.51
N GLU A 376 -3.75 9.88 -8.44
CA GLU A 376 -2.81 10.94 -8.84
C GLU A 376 -1.71 11.19 -7.79
N PRO A 377 -0.61 11.85 -8.19
CA PRO A 377 0.72 11.21 -8.23
C PRO A 377 0.93 10.30 -7.01
N GLU A 378 0.98 9.00 -7.28
CA GLU A 378 1.03 7.90 -6.31
C GLU A 378 1.92 8.25 -5.10
N LEU A 379 1.31 8.52 -3.94
CA LEU A 379 2.03 8.80 -2.70
C LEU A 379 2.12 7.54 -1.85
N ILE A 380 3.25 7.37 -1.17
CA ILE A 380 3.49 6.27 -0.22
C ILE A 380 3.81 6.88 1.13
N SER A 381 3.10 6.47 2.18
CA SER A 381 3.41 6.86 3.56
C SER A 381 4.43 5.92 4.21
N VAL A 382 5.16 6.42 5.21
CA VAL A 382 6.11 5.61 6.00
C VAL A 382 5.40 4.46 6.69
N PHE A 383 4.15 4.67 7.13
CA PHE A 383 3.34 3.68 7.82
C PHE A 383 3.02 2.49 6.92
N GLN A 384 2.49 2.71 5.72
CA GLN A 384 2.20 1.59 4.81
C GLN A 384 3.48 0.92 4.31
N PHE A 385 4.57 1.68 4.13
CA PHE A 385 5.85 1.14 3.72
C PHE A 385 6.42 0.19 4.78
N VAL A 386 6.48 0.62 6.04
CA VAL A 386 6.95 -0.24 7.14
C VAL A 386 6.03 -1.44 7.33
N THR A 387 4.71 -1.23 7.25
CA THR A 387 3.73 -2.32 7.39
C THR A 387 3.93 -3.44 6.35
N LEU A 388 4.39 -3.14 5.13
CA LEU A 388 4.69 -4.18 4.13
C LEU A 388 5.78 -5.15 4.62
N PHE A 389 6.78 -4.67 5.36
CA PHE A 389 7.93 -5.46 5.82
C PHE A 389 7.81 -5.91 7.28
N ARG A 390 6.77 -5.48 8.00
CA ARG A 390 6.57 -5.83 9.41
C ARG A 390 6.55 -7.35 9.60
N GLY A 391 7.38 -7.84 10.51
CA GLY A 391 7.53 -9.28 10.80
C GLY A 391 8.28 -10.09 9.73
N LYS A 392 8.85 -9.46 8.70
CA LYS A 392 9.54 -10.15 7.59
C LYS A 392 11.02 -9.82 7.58
N HIS A 393 11.85 -10.84 7.42
CA HIS A 393 13.25 -10.64 7.04
C HIS A 393 13.33 -10.20 5.57
N VAL A 394 13.81 -8.98 5.34
CA VAL A 394 13.81 -8.33 4.02
C VAL A 394 14.53 -9.16 2.97
N THR A 395 15.73 -9.67 3.27
CA THR A 395 16.52 -10.43 2.29
C THR A 395 15.80 -11.70 1.81
N PRO A 396 15.39 -12.65 2.68
CA PRO A 396 14.60 -13.81 2.26
C PRO A 396 13.28 -13.44 1.57
N TYR A 397 12.62 -12.38 2.03
CA TYR A 397 11.38 -11.91 1.41
C TYR A 397 11.60 -11.48 -0.05
N VAL A 398 12.63 -10.67 -0.32
CA VAL A 398 12.99 -10.22 -1.67
C VAL A 398 13.48 -11.38 -2.53
N GLU A 399 14.25 -12.33 -1.97
CA GLU A 399 14.66 -13.54 -2.69
C GLU A 399 13.45 -14.39 -3.10
N ASN A 400 12.45 -14.54 -2.24
CA ASN A 400 11.22 -15.26 -2.54
C ASN A 400 10.41 -14.58 -3.66
N LEU A 401 10.32 -13.25 -3.66
CA LEU A 401 9.69 -12.51 -4.77
C LEU A 401 10.46 -12.71 -6.08
N ALA A 402 11.79 -12.78 -6.03
CA ALA A 402 12.60 -13.08 -7.21
C ALA A 402 12.38 -14.51 -7.74
N HIS A 403 12.25 -15.48 -6.84
CA HIS A 403 11.89 -16.85 -7.18
C HIS A 403 10.50 -16.94 -7.82
N GLU A 404 9.51 -16.23 -7.27
CA GLU A 404 8.18 -16.10 -7.85
C GLU A 404 8.23 -15.45 -9.25
N ALA A 405 8.96 -14.34 -9.41
CA ALA A 405 9.14 -13.69 -10.70
C ALA A 405 9.79 -14.61 -11.75
N TRP A 406 10.71 -15.48 -11.33
CA TRP A 406 11.32 -16.48 -12.22
C TRP A 406 10.30 -17.54 -12.65
N ILE A 407 9.48 -18.05 -11.73
CA ILE A 407 8.41 -19.01 -12.04
C ILE A 407 7.43 -18.39 -13.04
N THR A 408 6.90 -17.20 -12.73
CA THR A 408 5.88 -16.55 -13.55
C THR A 408 6.41 -16.16 -14.94
N SER A 409 7.64 -15.66 -15.03
CA SER A 409 8.28 -15.34 -16.30
C SER A 409 8.52 -16.60 -17.15
N SER A 410 9.01 -17.68 -16.53
CA SER A 410 9.25 -18.96 -17.21
C SER A 410 7.96 -19.58 -17.75
N LEU A 411 6.88 -19.56 -16.97
CA LEU A 411 5.56 -20.05 -17.38
C LEU A 411 4.93 -19.18 -18.47
N SER A 412 5.20 -17.87 -18.46
CA SER A 412 4.71 -16.93 -19.46
C SER A 412 5.34 -17.13 -20.84
N THR A 413 6.54 -17.70 -20.92
CA THR A 413 7.19 -18.01 -22.22
C THR A 413 6.41 -18.99 -23.08
N ARG A 414 5.53 -19.80 -22.47
CA ARG A 414 4.80 -20.91 -23.11
C ARG A 414 5.72 -21.90 -23.83
N GLN A 415 6.99 -21.98 -23.45
CA GLN A 415 7.91 -22.97 -24.00
C GLN A 415 7.83 -24.26 -23.18
N VAL A 416 7.69 -25.39 -23.87
CA VAL A 416 7.54 -26.73 -23.25
C VAL A 416 8.68 -27.04 -22.28
N THR A 417 9.91 -26.69 -22.64
CA THR A 417 11.11 -26.91 -21.81
C THR A 417 11.05 -26.10 -20.52
N SER A 418 10.75 -24.79 -20.62
CA SER A 418 10.67 -23.90 -19.46
C SER A 418 9.52 -24.27 -18.52
N VAL A 419 8.34 -24.57 -19.07
CA VAL A 419 7.18 -25.00 -18.28
C VAL A 419 7.46 -26.33 -17.56
N ARG A 420 8.12 -27.28 -18.24
CA ARG A 420 8.52 -28.55 -17.63
C ARG A 420 9.54 -28.34 -16.51
N GLU A 421 10.57 -27.53 -16.73
CA GLU A 421 11.57 -27.24 -15.69
C GLU A 421 10.93 -26.69 -14.41
N VAL A 422 9.98 -25.76 -14.56
CA VAL A 422 9.25 -25.20 -13.41
C VAL A 422 8.40 -26.27 -12.73
N MET A 423 7.63 -27.07 -13.47
CA MET A 423 6.80 -28.12 -12.87
C MET A 423 7.63 -29.22 -12.20
N ASP A 424 8.76 -29.62 -12.77
CA ASP A 424 9.66 -30.63 -12.19
C ASP A 424 10.20 -30.14 -10.84
N ARG A 425 10.61 -28.86 -10.75
CA ARG A 425 11.06 -28.23 -9.51
C ARG A 425 9.96 -28.15 -8.46
N LEU A 426 8.78 -27.66 -8.83
CA LEU A 426 7.64 -27.55 -7.90
C LEU A 426 7.17 -28.92 -7.42
N SER A 427 7.31 -29.97 -8.23
CA SER A 427 6.96 -31.34 -7.83
C SER A 427 7.87 -31.92 -6.74
N GLN A 428 9.07 -31.35 -6.53
CA GLN A 428 9.97 -31.77 -5.45
C GLN A 428 9.69 -31.07 -4.11
N VAL A 429 8.80 -30.07 -4.10
CA VAL A 429 8.50 -29.28 -2.91
C VAL A 429 7.07 -29.58 -2.46
N PRO A 430 6.85 -30.17 -1.27
CA PRO A 430 5.51 -30.53 -0.79
C PRO A 430 4.76 -29.33 -0.19
N VAL A 431 4.90 -28.15 -0.79
CA VAL A 431 4.29 -26.89 -0.34
C VAL A 431 3.61 -26.23 -1.52
N VAL A 432 2.46 -25.60 -1.27
CA VAL A 432 1.74 -24.88 -2.31
C VAL A 432 2.57 -23.68 -2.81
N PRO A 433 2.71 -23.47 -4.13
CA PRO A 433 3.31 -22.26 -4.66
C PRO A 433 2.51 -21.01 -4.27
N PRO A 434 3.14 -19.81 -4.27
CA PRO A 434 2.42 -18.54 -4.13
C PRO A 434 1.26 -18.41 -5.11
N LEU A 435 0.20 -17.70 -4.71
CA LEU A 435 -1.04 -17.60 -5.49
C LEU A 435 -0.83 -17.08 -6.92
N GLU A 436 0.12 -16.15 -7.10
CA GLU A 436 0.47 -15.59 -8.41
C GLU A 436 1.24 -16.58 -9.29
N CYS A 437 2.01 -17.49 -8.70
CA CYS A 437 2.59 -18.64 -9.42
C CYS A 437 1.46 -19.57 -9.90
N LEU A 438 0.52 -19.91 -9.02
CA LEU A 438 -0.64 -20.75 -9.36
C LEU A 438 -1.48 -20.12 -10.47
N ARG A 439 -1.65 -18.79 -10.45
CA ARG A 439 -2.31 -18.05 -11.52
C ARG A 439 -1.62 -18.28 -12.87
N HIS A 440 -0.30 -18.20 -12.93
CA HIS A 440 0.43 -18.45 -14.17
C HIS A 440 0.41 -19.92 -14.59
N ILE A 441 0.43 -20.86 -13.64
CA ILE A 441 0.25 -22.29 -13.88
C ILE A 441 -1.09 -22.54 -14.57
N SER A 442 -2.18 -21.97 -14.04
CA SER A 442 -3.50 -22.17 -14.63
C SER A 442 -3.70 -21.41 -15.94
N LEU A 443 -3.02 -20.27 -16.13
CA LEU A 443 -3.00 -19.59 -17.42
C LEU A 443 -2.36 -20.45 -18.52
N VAL A 444 -1.46 -21.39 -18.21
CA VAL A 444 -0.95 -22.36 -19.21
C VAL A 444 -2.06 -23.31 -19.65
N LEU A 445 -2.96 -23.71 -18.74
CA LEU A 445 -4.11 -24.57 -19.09
C LEU A 445 -5.09 -23.90 -20.06
N VAL A 446 -5.13 -22.55 -20.08
CA VAL A 446 -5.96 -21.80 -21.02
C VAL A 446 -5.42 -21.86 -22.46
N CYS A 447 -4.09 -21.99 -22.63
CA CYS A 447 -3.46 -22.10 -23.95
C CYS A 447 -3.95 -23.35 -24.70
N PRO A 448 -4.14 -23.31 -26.02
CA PRO A 448 -4.67 -24.44 -26.80
C PRO A 448 -3.67 -25.60 -26.98
N ASP A 449 -2.40 -25.40 -26.60
CA ASP A 449 -1.34 -26.40 -26.73
C ASP A 449 -1.53 -27.54 -25.73
N ARG A 450 -1.88 -28.73 -26.24
CA ARG A 450 -2.10 -29.94 -25.45
C ARG A 450 -0.86 -30.44 -24.74
N GLN A 451 0.33 -30.22 -25.29
CA GLN A 451 1.57 -30.64 -24.66
C GLN A 451 1.84 -29.81 -23.40
N LEU A 452 1.62 -28.50 -23.47
CA LEU A 452 1.73 -27.61 -22.30
C LEU A 452 0.67 -27.94 -21.24
N GLN A 453 -0.58 -28.15 -21.67
CA GLN A 453 -1.66 -28.55 -20.76
C GLN A 453 -1.32 -29.84 -20.01
N ALA A 454 -0.85 -30.88 -20.72
CA ALA A 454 -0.53 -32.17 -20.13
C ALA A 454 0.56 -32.10 -19.04
N ILE A 455 1.52 -31.16 -19.16
CA ILE A 455 2.56 -30.94 -18.15
C ILE A 455 1.95 -30.41 -16.85
N ILE A 456 1.07 -29.41 -16.95
CA ILE A 456 0.39 -28.82 -15.77
C ILE A 456 -0.61 -29.81 -15.17
N GLU A 457 -1.39 -30.48 -16.01
CA GLU A 457 -2.37 -31.49 -15.57
C GLU A 457 -1.68 -32.59 -14.77
N ARG A 458 -0.51 -33.07 -15.23
CA ARG A 458 0.28 -34.06 -14.51
C ARG A 458 0.61 -33.58 -13.09
N TYR A 459 1.13 -32.36 -12.95
CA TYR A 459 1.46 -31.78 -11.64
C TYR A 459 0.23 -31.76 -10.71
N LEU A 460 -0.90 -31.24 -11.19
CA LEU A 460 -2.13 -31.12 -10.40
C LEU A 460 -2.72 -32.49 -10.01
N ILE A 461 -2.74 -33.46 -10.94
CA ILE A 461 -3.25 -34.82 -10.70
C ILE A 461 -2.38 -35.56 -9.68
N THR A 462 -1.07 -35.30 -9.67
CA THR A 462 -0.15 -35.96 -8.73
C THR A 462 -0.18 -35.39 -7.32
N ALA A 463 -0.77 -34.21 -7.11
CA ALA A 463 -0.91 -33.63 -5.77
C ALA A 463 -1.77 -34.51 -4.86
N ARG A 464 -1.34 -34.70 -3.61
CA ARG A 464 -2.02 -35.54 -2.60
C ARG A 464 -2.02 -34.88 -1.23
N GLY A 465 -2.91 -35.36 -0.36
CA GLY A 465 -3.00 -34.91 1.03
C GLY A 465 -3.21 -33.40 1.13
N GLN A 466 -2.51 -32.76 2.06
CA GLN A 466 -2.67 -31.34 2.34
C GLN A 466 -2.36 -30.44 1.14
N LEU A 467 -1.30 -30.74 0.36
CA LEU A 467 -0.94 -29.97 -0.83
C LEU A 467 -2.12 -29.87 -1.82
N ARG A 468 -2.84 -30.97 -2.01
CA ARG A 468 -4.00 -31.00 -2.91
C ARG A 468 -5.16 -30.15 -2.37
N GLU A 469 -5.44 -30.23 -1.07
CA GLU A 469 -6.48 -29.42 -0.45
C GLU A 469 -6.15 -27.92 -0.49
N ASP A 470 -4.87 -27.57 -0.32
CA ASP A 470 -4.38 -26.19 -0.45
C ASP A 470 -4.53 -25.69 -1.90
N LEU A 471 -4.12 -26.49 -2.90
CA LEU A 471 -4.29 -26.16 -4.32
C LEU A 471 -5.76 -25.90 -4.68
N ILE A 472 -6.68 -26.75 -4.22
CA ILE A 472 -8.13 -26.55 -4.44
C ILE A 472 -8.57 -25.22 -3.84
N THR A 473 -8.17 -24.92 -2.61
CA THR A 473 -8.52 -23.67 -1.92
C THR A 473 -7.96 -22.46 -2.67
N CYS A 474 -6.69 -22.49 -3.08
CA CYS A 474 -6.07 -21.41 -3.83
C CYS A 474 -6.72 -21.20 -5.22
N TYR A 475 -7.10 -22.26 -5.93
CA TYR A 475 -7.81 -22.08 -7.20
C TYR A 475 -9.25 -21.60 -7.02
N ILE A 476 -9.91 -21.90 -5.90
CA ILE A 476 -11.18 -21.25 -5.55
C ILE A 476 -10.95 -19.74 -5.35
N CYS A 477 -9.89 -19.33 -4.65
CA CYS A 477 -9.55 -17.90 -4.51
C CYS A 477 -9.32 -17.22 -5.87
N LEU A 478 -8.66 -17.90 -6.81
CA LEU A 478 -8.40 -17.36 -8.16
C LEU A 478 -9.66 -17.20 -9.03
N LEU A 479 -10.81 -17.76 -8.62
CA LEU A 479 -12.10 -17.47 -9.25
C LEU A 479 -12.55 -16.02 -9.04
N GLU A 480 -11.97 -15.30 -8.08
CA GLU A 480 -12.27 -13.88 -7.82
C GLU A 480 -11.25 -12.94 -8.46
N HIS A 481 -10.33 -13.46 -9.30
CA HIS A 481 -9.28 -12.63 -9.89
C HIS A 481 -9.84 -11.60 -10.89
N GLU A 482 -9.30 -10.38 -10.92
CA GLU A 482 -9.75 -9.27 -11.79
C GLU A 482 -9.72 -9.62 -13.29
N ASN A 483 -8.66 -10.31 -13.70
CA ASN A 483 -8.45 -10.76 -15.08
C ASN A 483 -9.29 -12.02 -15.42
N ASP A 484 -10.06 -11.96 -16.52
CA ASP A 484 -10.97 -13.02 -16.97
C ASP A 484 -10.26 -14.34 -17.34
N HIS A 485 -9.07 -14.26 -17.95
CA HIS A 485 -8.28 -15.44 -18.31
C HIS A 485 -7.76 -16.17 -17.07
N SER A 486 -7.47 -15.43 -16.01
CA SER A 486 -7.04 -16.02 -14.74
C SER A 486 -8.18 -16.81 -14.09
N ARG A 487 -9.41 -16.29 -14.15
CA ARG A 487 -10.61 -17.01 -13.69
C ARG A 487 -10.90 -18.26 -14.54
N LYS A 488 -10.80 -18.17 -15.87
CA LYS A 488 -10.89 -19.34 -16.78
C LYS A 488 -9.84 -20.40 -16.45
N GLY A 489 -8.60 -19.97 -16.22
CA GLY A 489 -7.51 -20.85 -15.82
C GLY A 489 -7.84 -21.57 -14.52
N ALA A 490 -8.33 -20.85 -13.51
CA ALA A 490 -8.76 -21.42 -12.24
C ALA A 490 -9.89 -22.46 -12.42
N CYS A 491 -10.89 -22.19 -13.26
CA CYS A 491 -11.92 -23.18 -13.63
C CYS A 491 -11.29 -24.46 -14.21
N ARG A 492 -10.38 -24.34 -15.17
CA ARG A 492 -9.69 -25.51 -15.76
C ARG A 492 -8.86 -26.28 -14.74
N ALA A 493 -8.13 -25.59 -13.86
CA ALA A 493 -7.35 -26.23 -12.81
C ALA A 493 -8.25 -26.99 -11.82
N LEU A 494 -9.41 -26.40 -11.45
CA LEU A 494 -10.41 -27.07 -10.61
C LEU A 494 -11.05 -28.27 -11.30
N ALA A 495 -11.29 -28.22 -12.62
CA ALA A 495 -11.75 -29.37 -13.40
C ALA A 495 -10.77 -30.56 -13.31
N VAL A 496 -9.47 -30.27 -13.43
CA VAL A 496 -8.40 -31.28 -13.34
C VAL A 496 -8.30 -31.83 -11.92
N LEU A 497 -8.41 -30.95 -10.92
CA LEU A 497 -8.41 -31.37 -9.53
C LEU A 497 -9.68 -32.16 -9.21
N ASN A 498 -10.82 -31.90 -9.81
CA ASN A 498 -12.09 -32.63 -9.66
C ASN A 498 -12.48 -32.88 -8.18
N SER A 499 -12.83 -31.82 -7.46
CA SER A 499 -13.23 -31.90 -6.05
C SER A 499 -14.62 -31.31 -5.82
N ALA A 500 -15.47 -32.01 -5.08
CA ALA A 500 -16.81 -31.51 -4.72
C ALA A 500 -16.76 -30.16 -3.95
N ARG A 501 -15.64 -29.86 -3.27
CA ARG A 501 -15.46 -28.61 -2.51
C ARG A 501 -15.58 -27.34 -3.35
N CYS A 502 -15.24 -27.40 -4.65
CA CYS A 502 -15.30 -26.22 -5.50
C CYS A 502 -16.65 -26.03 -6.20
N LEU A 503 -17.57 -27.01 -6.14
CA LEU A 503 -18.83 -26.98 -6.91
C LEU A 503 -19.62 -25.70 -6.67
N ARG A 504 -19.84 -25.33 -5.41
CA ARG A 504 -20.59 -24.11 -5.07
C ARG A 504 -19.95 -22.84 -5.65
N ALA A 505 -18.63 -22.75 -5.56
CA ALA A 505 -17.87 -21.61 -6.09
C ALA A 505 -17.95 -21.55 -7.62
N VAL A 506 -17.78 -22.68 -8.31
CA VAL A 506 -17.83 -22.76 -9.78
C VAL A 506 -19.24 -22.53 -10.30
N THR A 507 -20.28 -23.06 -9.64
CA THR A 507 -21.69 -22.79 -9.98
C THR A 507 -22.01 -21.30 -9.86
N PHE A 508 -21.53 -20.64 -8.80
CA PHE A 508 -21.67 -19.20 -8.66
C PHE A 508 -21.01 -18.45 -9.83
N VAL A 509 -19.78 -18.80 -10.22
CA VAL A 509 -19.11 -18.20 -11.38
C VAL A 509 -19.88 -18.46 -12.68
N ALA A 510 -20.36 -19.68 -12.92
CA ALA A 510 -21.13 -20.05 -14.10
C ALA A 510 -22.42 -19.23 -14.26
N THR A 511 -23.02 -18.79 -13.16
CA THR A 511 -24.29 -18.06 -13.14
C THR A 511 -24.12 -16.55 -13.02
N ASN A 512 -23.08 -16.08 -12.32
CA ASN A 512 -22.96 -14.67 -11.90
C ASN A 512 -21.74 -13.93 -12.46
N ASP A 513 -20.76 -14.59 -13.07
CA ASP A 513 -19.58 -13.87 -13.57
C ASP A 513 -19.98 -12.81 -14.60
N PRO A 514 -19.45 -11.57 -14.53
CA PRO A 514 -19.81 -10.51 -15.48
C PRO A 514 -19.46 -10.86 -16.93
N ILE A 515 -18.45 -11.71 -17.16
CA ILE A 515 -17.94 -12.05 -18.48
C ILE A 515 -18.53 -13.38 -18.96
N ALA A 516 -19.26 -13.34 -20.09
CA ALA A 516 -19.95 -14.51 -20.65
C ALA A 516 -19.02 -15.69 -20.94
N THR A 517 -17.81 -15.43 -21.44
CA THR A 517 -16.83 -16.49 -21.74
C THR A 517 -16.23 -17.14 -20.50
N VAL A 518 -16.28 -16.48 -19.33
CA VAL A 518 -15.90 -17.09 -18.05
C VAL A 518 -17.03 -17.99 -17.55
N ARG A 519 -18.29 -17.54 -17.70
CA ARG A 519 -19.47 -18.35 -17.38
C ARG A 519 -19.49 -19.66 -18.17
N GLU A 520 -19.23 -19.60 -19.47
CA GLU A 520 -19.13 -20.78 -20.35
C GLU A 520 -18.04 -21.75 -19.87
N GLU A 521 -16.83 -21.27 -19.56
CA GLU A 521 -15.74 -22.12 -19.07
C GLU A 521 -16.07 -22.75 -17.70
N ALA A 522 -16.78 -22.04 -16.83
CA ALA A 522 -17.25 -22.58 -15.55
C ALA A 522 -18.34 -23.66 -15.74
N SER A 523 -19.28 -23.46 -16.67
CA SER A 523 -20.26 -24.49 -17.05
C SER A 523 -19.59 -25.74 -17.64
N ASP A 524 -18.62 -25.55 -18.54
CA ASP A 524 -17.82 -26.65 -19.10
C ASP A 524 -17.03 -27.39 -18.03
N THR A 525 -16.54 -26.66 -17.02
CA THR A 525 -15.86 -27.24 -15.86
C THR A 525 -16.80 -28.15 -15.06
N LEU A 526 -18.02 -27.69 -14.77
CA LEU A 526 -19.03 -28.49 -14.08
C LEU A 526 -19.41 -29.74 -14.89
N ASN A 527 -19.63 -29.57 -16.20
CA ASN A 527 -19.92 -30.68 -17.11
C ASN A 527 -18.80 -31.73 -17.12
N LYS A 528 -17.53 -31.31 -17.17
CA LYS A 528 -16.37 -32.21 -17.07
C LYS A 528 -16.28 -32.94 -15.73
N MET A 529 -16.77 -32.32 -14.66
CA MET A 529 -16.86 -32.93 -13.34
C MET A 529 -18.12 -33.82 -13.19
N GLY A 530 -19.00 -33.87 -14.20
CA GLY A 530 -20.23 -34.68 -14.19
C GLY A 530 -21.42 -34.01 -13.50
N HIS A 531 -21.45 -32.67 -13.43
CA HIS A 531 -22.51 -31.90 -12.80
C HIS A 531 -23.16 -30.92 -13.77
N ASP A 532 -24.48 -30.78 -13.68
CA ASP A 532 -25.25 -29.80 -14.43
C ASP A 532 -25.43 -28.50 -13.62
N VAL A 533 -25.38 -27.35 -14.31
CA VAL A 533 -25.47 -26.02 -13.68
C VAL A 533 -26.86 -25.78 -13.11
N ASP A 534 -27.91 -26.16 -13.84
CA ASP A 534 -29.29 -25.89 -13.46
C ASP A 534 -29.68 -26.75 -12.25
N GLU A 535 -29.18 -27.99 -12.17
CA GLU A 535 -29.34 -28.84 -10.98
C GLU A 535 -28.71 -28.21 -9.72
N LEU A 536 -27.52 -27.64 -9.83
CA LEU A 536 -26.79 -27.06 -8.70
C LEU A 536 -27.30 -25.67 -8.31
N ALA A 537 -27.73 -24.85 -9.27
CA ALA A 537 -28.24 -23.50 -9.02
C ALA A 537 -29.58 -23.52 -8.28
N ASN A 538 -30.42 -24.55 -8.51
CA ASN A 538 -31.71 -24.71 -7.86
C ASN A 538 -31.62 -25.05 -6.35
N PHE A 539 -30.47 -25.52 -5.86
CA PHE A 539 -30.24 -25.72 -4.42
C PHE A 539 -30.05 -24.41 -3.65
N GLU A 540 -29.73 -23.30 -4.30
CA GLU A 540 -29.50 -22.01 -3.62
C GLU A 540 -30.75 -21.14 -3.50
N THR A 541 -31.79 -21.35 -4.32
CA THR A 541 -33.08 -20.64 -4.19
C THR A 541 -33.99 -21.21 -3.09
N THR A 542 -33.60 -22.32 -2.45
CA THR A 542 -34.37 -23.00 -1.39
C THR A 542 -33.82 -22.83 0.03
N LYS A 543 -32.85 -21.94 0.26
CA LYS A 543 -32.37 -21.61 1.62
C LYS A 543 -32.53 -20.12 1.98
N ILE A 544 -33.62 -19.88 2.73
CA ILE A 544 -33.98 -18.76 3.62
C ILE A 544 -34.23 -17.40 2.95
#